data_AF-A0A0R2SV64-F1
#
_entry.id   AF-A0A0R2SV64-F1
#
_cell.length_a   1.000
_cell.length_b   1.000
_cell.length_c   1.000
_cell.angle_alpha   90.00
_cell.angle_beta   90.00
_cell.angle_gamma   90.00
#
_symmetry.space_group_name_H-M   'P 1'
#
loop_
_entity.id
_entity.type
_entity.pdbx_description
1 polymer ?
#
loop_
_entity_poly.entity_id
_entity_poly.type
_entity_poly.pdbx_seq_one_letter_code
_entity_poly.pdbx_strand_id
1 'polypeptide(L)'
;TAESEFGYSLSIVDAKVPPLFNIDNVLPERCSGLTPTASSYRFSCNPALSSDDTLLFPWPLAGVVLVANWRDGSSHSSYFRGDGVFVEVSLAEVRAPSAALGRLALRYFELGIEHIMFGFDHLLFVVGLMLLLGGANPANSGSTLLHGKNKTARYLKTITAFTLAHSVTLAAASLGLVSIPIAPVEILIALSIVLLAREALLAQRGHFSLSYHYPWVLAFLFGLIHGFGFASALGNLGLNPGDVPAALLFFNLGVEAGQLAIILVSLTLARALYASAGRLSTIGVLTSPSGAAMTSISALSYLLGGVATYWLIERLPSLWIQ
;
A
#
# COMPACT_ATOMS: atom_id res chain seq x y z
N THR A 1 -15.28 34.26 8.37
CA THR A 1 -16.01 34.72 7.18
C THR A 1 -16.67 33.50 6.57
N ALA A 2 -17.98 33.58 6.32
CA ALA A 2 -18.88 32.45 6.14
C ALA A 2 -18.71 31.76 4.78
N GLU A 3 -17.94 30.67 4.74
CA GLU A 3 -17.74 29.83 3.55
C GLU A 3 -18.22 28.37 3.79
N SER A 4 -19.15 28.19 4.74
CA SER A 4 -19.82 26.92 5.04
C SER A 4 -21.22 26.82 4.40
N GLU A 5 -21.46 27.53 3.29
CA GLU A 5 -22.70 27.38 2.54
C GLU A 5 -22.66 26.09 1.72
N PHE A 6 -23.42 25.10 2.21
CA PHE A 6 -23.98 23.94 1.53
C PHE A 6 -23.43 23.66 0.12
N GLY A 7 -22.55 22.68 0.03
CA GLY A 7 -21.97 22.25 -1.24
C GLY A 7 -21.51 20.80 -1.18
N TYR A 8 -21.48 20.17 -2.35
CA TYR A 8 -20.97 18.84 -2.58
C TYR A 8 -19.51 18.95 -3.04
N SER A 9 -18.66 18.04 -2.58
CA SER A 9 -17.28 17.94 -3.03
C SER A 9 -17.05 16.58 -3.69
N LEU A 10 -16.47 16.56 -4.88
CA LEU A 10 -16.20 15.36 -5.66
C LEU A 10 -14.70 15.24 -5.91
N SER A 11 -14.10 14.16 -5.43
CA SER A 11 -12.69 13.86 -5.60
C SER A 11 -12.55 12.66 -6.52
N ILE A 12 -11.65 12.73 -7.50
CA ILE A 12 -11.43 11.63 -8.44
C ILE A 12 -10.31 10.74 -7.93
N VAL A 13 -10.56 9.43 -7.94
CA VAL A 13 -9.60 8.42 -7.49
C VAL A 13 -8.96 7.77 -8.70
N ASP A 14 -8.12 8.53 -9.40
CA ASP A 14 -7.32 8.00 -10.50
C ASP A 14 -6.03 8.83 -10.66
N ALA A 15 -4.88 8.17 -10.49
CA ALA A 15 -3.55 8.79 -10.49
C ALA A 15 -3.12 9.30 -11.89
N LYS A 16 -3.87 9.00 -12.95
CA LYS A 16 -3.51 9.34 -14.34
C LYS A 16 -4.31 10.49 -14.95
N VAL A 17 -5.16 11.18 -14.18
CA VAL A 17 -6.04 12.19 -14.76
C VAL A 17 -5.37 13.56 -14.72
N PRO A 18 -5.12 14.21 -15.88
CA PRO A 18 -4.60 15.57 -15.93
C PRO A 18 -5.58 16.56 -15.26
N PRO A 19 -5.12 17.74 -14.81
CA PRO A 19 -5.97 18.72 -14.14
C PRO A 19 -7.19 19.02 -15.00
N LEU A 20 -8.36 18.72 -14.45
CA LEU A 20 -9.57 18.71 -15.21
C LEU A 20 -10.12 20.12 -15.34
N PHE A 21 -10.25 20.58 -16.57
CA PHE A 21 -10.84 21.87 -16.87
C PHE A 21 -12.36 21.70 -17.06
N ASN A 22 -13.11 22.39 -16.20
CA ASN A 22 -14.56 22.62 -16.27
C ASN A 22 -15.48 21.41 -15.99
N ILE A 23 -15.99 21.33 -14.74
CA ILE A 23 -16.98 20.33 -14.31
C ILE A 23 -18.42 20.65 -14.78
N ASP A 24 -18.69 21.86 -15.25
CA ASP A 24 -20.07 22.32 -15.52
C ASP A 24 -20.75 21.50 -16.62
N ASN A 25 -19.99 20.95 -17.57
CA ASN A 25 -20.52 20.09 -18.64
C ASN A 25 -20.82 18.65 -18.19
N VAL A 26 -20.50 18.32 -16.95
CA VAL A 26 -20.63 16.97 -16.37
C VAL A 26 -21.69 16.93 -15.27
N LEU A 27 -22.01 18.07 -14.67
CA LEU A 27 -23.04 18.16 -13.64
C LEU A 27 -24.46 18.14 -14.25
N PRO A 28 -25.47 17.68 -13.49
CA PRO A 28 -26.86 17.87 -13.89
C PRO A 28 -27.18 19.35 -14.11
N GLU A 29 -28.11 19.68 -15.00
CA GLU A 29 -28.48 21.07 -15.34
C GLU A 29 -28.87 21.94 -14.13
N ARG A 30 -29.34 21.31 -13.04
CA ARG A 30 -29.70 21.99 -11.78
C ARG A 30 -28.52 22.31 -10.87
N CYS A 31 -27.30 21.94 -11.26
CA CYS A 31 -26.09 22.05 -10.47
C CYS A 31 -25.06 22.94 -11.17
N SER A 32 -24.36 23.77 -10.39
CA SER A 32 -23.29 24.65 -10.87
C SER A 32 -21.98 24.35 -10.17
N GLY A 33 -20.88 24.36 -10.93
CA GLY A 33 -19.53 24.26 -10.40
C GLY A 33 -19.18 25.47 -9.53
N LEU A 34 -18.45 25.20 -8.46
CA LEU A 34 -17.80 26.19 -7.61
C LEU A 34 -16.29 26.14 -7.85
N THR A 35 -15.56 27.09 -7.27
CA THR A 35 -14.09 27.10 -7.36
C THR A 35 -13.52 25.78 -6.84
N PRO A 36 -12.76 25.02 -7.65
CA PRO A 36 -12.21 23.74 -7.24
C PRO A 36 -11.10 23.93 -6.20
N THR A 37 -10.83 22.88 -5.44
CA THR A 37 -9.65 22.79 -4.56
C THR A 37 -8.50 22.09 -5.29
N ALA A 38 -7.34 21.98 -4.64
CA ALA A 38 -6.20 21.24 -5.19
C ALA A 38 -6.48 19.74 -5.44
N SER A 39 -7.50 19.16 -4.79
CA SER A 39 -7.77 17.72 -4.80
C SER A 39 -9.24 17.35 -5.04
N SER A 40 -10.14 18.33 -5.17
CA SER A 40 -11.57 18.07 -5.36
C SER A 40 -12.30 19.18 -6.12
N TYR A 41 -13.33 18.79 -6.85
CA TYR A 41 -14.32 19.72 -7.37
C TYR A 41 -15.35 20.06 -6.31
N ARG A 42 -15.85 21.29 -6.36
CA ARG A 42 -16.95 21.73 -5.52
C ARG A 42 -18.12 22.09 -6.42
N PHE A 43 -19.33 21.75 -6.02
CA PHE A 43 -20.54 22.13 -6.75
C PHE A 43 -21.72 22.33 -5.80
N SER A 44 -22.71 23.10 -6.27
CA SER A 44 -23.97 23.35 -5.56
C SER A 44 -25.13 23.07 -6.49
N CYS A 45 -26.28 22.66 -5.95
CA CYS A 45 -27.47 22.37 -6.74
C CYS A 45 -28.68 23.13 -6.21
N ASN A 46 -29.51 23.65 -7.10
CA ASN A 46 -30.77 24.30 -6.78
C ASN A 46 -31.89 23.75 -7.67
N PRO A 47 -32.83 22.94 -7.14
CA PRO A 47 -32.98 22.54 -5.74
C PRO A 47 -31.87 21.59 -5.25
N ALA A 48 -31.66 21.55 -3.93
CA ALA A 48 -30.66 20.69 -3.30
C ALA A 48 -30.97 19.19 -3.54
N LEU A 49 -29.92 18.36 -3.63
CA LEU A 49 -30.08 16.92 -3.84
C LEU A 49 -30.74 16.26 -2.63
N SER A 50 -31.64 15.31 -2.89
CA SER A 50 -32.27 14.43 -1.91
C SER A 50 -31.54 13.08 -1.84
N SER A 51 -31.90 12.22 -0.89
CA SER A 51 -31.40 10.84 -0.85
C SER A 51 -31.85 10.00 -2.06
N ASP A 52 -32.92 10.39 -2.73
CA ASP A 52 -33.48 9.61 -3.85
C ASP A 52 -32.80 9.96 -5.19
N ASP A 53 -31.89 10.94 -5.18
CA ASP A 53 -31.17 11.37 -6.35
C ASP A 53 -29.96 10.47 -6.66
N THR A 54 -29.77 10.17 -7.94
CA THR A 54 -28.58 9.51 -8.47
C THR A 54 -27.90 10.44 -9.47
N LEU A 55 -26.58 10.63 -9.32
CA LEU A 55 -25.74 11.34 -10.27
C LEU A 55 -25.03 10.31 -11.17
N LEU A 56 -25.09 10.51 -12.48
CA LEU A 56 -24.39 9.68 -13.45
C LEU A 56 -23.27 10.50 -14.08
N PHE A 57 -22.03 10.12 -13.80
CA PHE A 57 -20.86 10.77 -14.38
C PHE A 57 -20.36 9.97 -15.59
N PRO A 58 -20.33 10.53 -16.81
CA PRO A 58 -19.87 9.86 -18.03
C PRO A 58 -18.35 9.80 -18.09
N TRP A 59 -17.76 9.10 -17.12
CA TRP A 59 -16.33 9.04 -16.91
C TRP A 59 -15.84 7.58 -16.98
N PRO A 60 -14.82 7.27 -17.80
CA PRO A 60 -14.20 5.95 -17.82
C PRO A 60 -13.25 5.72 -16.62
N LEU A 61 -13.34 6.56 -15.59
CA LEU A 61 -12.42 6.61 -14.46
C LEU A 61 -12.63 5.42 -13.52
N ALA A 62 -11.59 5.06 -12.77
CA ALA A 62 -11.65 3.96 -11.81
C ALA A 62 -12.71 4.17 -10.70
N GLY A 63 -13.00 5.43 -10.34
CA GLY A 63 -14.08 5.80 -9.44
C GLY A 63 -13.97 7.24 -8.91
N VAL A 64 -14.97 7.62 -8.11
CA VAL A 64 -15.08 8.95 -7.49
C VAL A 64 -15.42 8.84 -6.00
N VAL A 65 -14.93 9.79 -5.20
CA VAL A 65 -15.37 10.00 -3.81
C VAL A 65 -16.26 11.22 -3.80
N LEU A 66 -17.53 11.05 -3.43
CA LEU A 66 -18.45 12.15 -3.18
C LEU A 66 -18.49 12.42 -1.67
N VAL A 67 -18.23 13.66 -1.29
CA VAL A 67 -18.47 14.20 0.05
C VAL A 67 -19.70 15.10 -0.01
N ALA A 68 -20.75 14.74 0.73
CA ALA A 68 -21.97 15.53 0.83
C ALA A 68 -22.07 16.16 2.23
N ASN A 69 -22.23 17.49 2.24
CA ASN A 69 -22.56 18.26 3.44
C ASN A 69 -24.08 18.44 3.51
N TRP A 70 -24.72 17.76 4.45
CA TRP A 70 -26.16 17.74 4.60
C TRP A 70 -26.65 18.95 5.42
N ARG A 71 -27.93 19.29 5.24
CA ARG A 71 -28.58 20.41 5.97
C ARG A 71 -28.67 20.20 7.48
N ASP A 72 -28.59 18.95 7.93
CA ASP A 72 -28.55 18.60 9.36
C ASP A 72 -27.15 18.80 9.99
N GLY A 73 -26.18 19.31 9.22
CA GLY A 73 -24.80 19.53 9.66
C GLY A 73 -23.93 18.28 9.60
N SER A 74 -24.48 17.12 9.21
CA SER A 74 -23.68 15.92 8.98
C SER A 74 -22.90 16.04 7.66
N SER A 75 -21.68 15.53 7.65
CA SER A 75 -20.87 15.40 6.45
C SER A 75 -20.49 13.94 6.30
N HIS A 76 -20.80 13.38 5.13
CA HIS A 76 -20.57 11.97 4.84
C HIS A 76 -19.88 11.83 3.48
N SER A 77 -18.92 10.91 3.41
CA SER A 77 -18.28 10.55 2.16
C SER A 77 -18.63 9.13 1.75
N SER A 78 -18.78 8.89 0.44
CA SER A 78 -18.89 7.55 -0.12
C SER A 78 -18.10 7.49 -1.42
N TYR A 79 -17.40 6.37 -1.60
CA TYR A 79 -16.71 6.03 -2.84
C TYR A 79 -17.66 5.27 -3.76
N PHE A 80 -17.61 5.63 -5.05
CA PHE A 80 -18.36 4.99 -6.12
C PHE A 80 -17.38 4.52 -7.18
N ARG A 81 -17.41 3.21 -7.46
CA ARG A 81 -16.54 2.58 -8.46
C ARG A 81 -17.10 2.86 -9.86
N GLY A 82 -16.22 3.20 -10.78
CA GLY A 82 -16.59 3.27 -12.20
C GLY A 82 -16.62 1.89 -12.84
N ASP A 83 -17.56 1.70 -13.76
CA ASP A 83 -17.67 0.48 -14.58
C ASP A 83 -16.83 0.55 -15.87
N GLY A 84 -16.09 1.64 -16.06
CA GLY A 84 -15.29 1.94 -17.25
C GLY A 84 -16.04 2.74 -18.33
N VAL A 85 -17.33 3.05 -18.11
CA VAL A 85 -18.15 3.88 -18.98
C VAL A 85 -18.80 5.02 -18.19
N PHE A 86 -19.41 4.70 -17.06
CA PHE A 86 -20.04 5.65 -16.16
C PHE A 86 -19.63 5.39 -14.70
N VAL A 87 -19.82 6.41 -13.87
CA VAL A 87 -19.79 6.29 -12.41
C VAL A 87 -21.15 6.69 -11.87
N GLU A 88 -21.89 5.72 -11.34
CA GLU A 88 -23.21 5.93 -10.72
C GLU A 88 -23.04 6.28 -9.24
N VAL A 89 -23.58 7.43 -8.84
CA VAL A 89 -23.43 8.01 -7.52
C VAL A 89 -24.80 8.21 -6.89
N SER A 90 -25.19 7.28 -6.01
CA SER A 90 -26.45 7.31 -5.28
C SER A 90 -26.35 8.15 -3.99
N LEU A 91 -27.21 9.16 -3.83
CA LEU A 91 -27.20 10.02 -2.65
C LEU A 91 -27.78 9.31 -1.41
N ALA A 92 -28.64 8.29 -1.60
CA ALA A 92 -29.13 7.42 -0.53
C ALA A 92 -27.95 6.70 0.15
N GLU A 93 -26.97 6.30 -0.65
CA GLU A 93 -25.78 5.62 -0.16
C GLU A 93 -24.85 6.53 0.62
N VAL A 94 -24.74 7.81 0.22
CA VAL A 94 -23.98 8.83 0.97
C VAL A 94 -24.66 9.16 2.31
N ARG A 95 -26.00 9.07 2.38
CA ARG A 95 -26.75 9.37 3.61
C ARG A 95 -26.78 8.24 4.63
N ALA A 96 -26.52 7.00 4.22
CA ALA A 96 -26.58 5.82 5.09
C ALA A 96 -25.25 5.59 5.83
N PRO A 97 -25.10 5.96 7.13
CA PRO A 97 -23.79 6.05 7.78
C PRO A 97 -23.13 4.68 8.01
N SER A 98 -23.93 3.65 8.34
CA SER A 98 -23.43 2.29 8.58
C SER A 98 -23.01 1.60 7.29
N ALA A 99 -23.76 1.80 6.21
CA ALA A 99 -23.42 1.27 4.89
C ALA A 99 -22.19 2.01 4.31
N ALA A 100 -22.07 3.31 4.57
CA ALA A 100 -20.91 4.12 4.19
C ALA A 100 -19.63 3.64 4.89
N LEU A 101 -19.65 3.38 6.20
CA LEU A 101 -18.48 2.87 6.93
C LEU A 101 -18.06 1.47 6.46
N GLY A 102 -19.00 0.56 6.20
CA GLY A 102 -18.69 -0.78 5.72
C GLY A 102 -18.04 -0.78 4.32
N ARG A 103 -18.53 0.06 3.41
CA ARG A 103 -17.93 0.24 2.07
C ARG A 103 -16.58 0.93 2.12
N LEU A 104 -16.45 1.97 2.95
CA LEU A 104 -15.18 2.64 3.22
C LEU A 104 -14.16 1.62 3.72
N ALA A 105 -14.54 0.82 4.72
CA ALA A 105 -13.70 -0.23 5.28
C ALA A 105 -13.24 -1.24 4.22
N LEU A 106 -14.18 -1.82 3.46
CA LEU A 106 -13.86 -2.81 2.43
C LEU A 106 -12.96 -2.21 1.34
N ARG A 107 -13.25 -0.99 0.87
CA ARG A 107 -12.48 -0.33 -0.18
C ARG A 107 -11.07 -0.01 0.26
N TYR A 108 -10.89 0.57 1.45
CA TYR A 108 -9.54 0.87 1.94
C TYR A 108 -8.76 -0.40 2.26
N PHE A 109 -9.43 -1.46 2.72
CA PHE A 109 -8.83 -2.78 2.85
C PHE A 109 -8.35 -3.34 1.51
N GLU A 110 -9.18 -3.29 0.46
CA GLU A 110 -8.79 -3.67 -0.90
C GLU A 110 -7.63 -2.83 -1.43
N LEU A 111 -7.69 -1.50 -1.26
CA LEU A 111 -6.61 -0.58 -1.64
C LEU A 111 -5.29 -0.90 -0.91
N GLY A 112 -5.36 -1.28 0.37
CA GLY A 112 -4.19 -1.72 1.13
C GLY A 112 -3.57 -3.01 0.57
N ILE A 113 -4.40 -3.96 0.15
CA ILE A 113 -3.93 -5.18 -0.53
C ILE A 113 -3.30 -4.82 -1.88
N GLU A 114 -4.00 -4.04 -2.71
CA GLU A 114 -3.53 -3.60 -4.02
C GLU A 114 -2.19 -2.84 -3.91
N HIS A 115 -2.06 -1.96 -2.92
CA HIS A 115 -0.84 -1.20 -2.63
C HIS A 115 0.37 -2.11 -2.43
N ILE A 116 0.22 -3.19 -1.66
CA ILE A 116 1.32 -4.14 -1.43
C ILE A 116 1.56 -5.07 -2.62
N MET A 117 0.49 -5.50 -3.30
CA MET A 117 0.58 -6.44 -4.42
C MET A 117 1.17 -5.81 -5.69
N PHE A 118 0.83 -4.54 -5.95
CA PHE A 118 1.26 -3.81 -7.14
C PHE A 118 2.34 -2.76 -6.86
N GLY A 119 2.56 -2.40 -5.60
CA GLY A 119 3.70 -1.59 -5.18
C GLY A 119 4.98 -2.43 -5.22
N PHE A 120 5.69 -2.41 -6.34
CA PHE A 120 6.87 -3.27 -6.52
C PHE A 120 7.95 -3.08 -5.44
N ASP A 121 8.14 -1.86 -4.93
CA ASP A 121 9.05 -1.61 -3.80
C ASP A 121 8.65 -2.44 -2.56
N HIS A 122 7.35 -2.49 -2.23
CA HIS A 122 6.81 -3.24 -1.09
C HIS A 122 6.91 -4.75 -1.32
N LEU A 123 6.60 -5.22 -2.53
CA LEU A 123 6.72 -6.62 -2.89
C LEU A 123 8.17 -7.09 -2.75
N LEU A 124 9.12 -6.34 -3.33
CA LEU A 124 10.56 -6.63 -3.23
C LEU A 124 11.05 -6.57 -1.78
N PHE A 125 10.54 -5.63 -0.99
CA PHE A 125 10.83 -5.55 0.43
C PHE A 125 10.40 -6.79 1.22
N VAL A 126 9.14 -7.24 1.05
CA VAL A 126 8.63 -8.44 1.71
C VAL A 126 9.40 -9.68 1.27
N VAL A 127 9.68 -9.82 -0.03
CA VAL A 127 10.51 -10.91 -0.55
C VAL A 127 11.92 -10.87 0.05
N GLY A 128 12.55 -9.70 0.15
CA GLY A 128 13.85 -9.53 0.79
C GLY A 128 13.84 -9.94 2.26
N LEU A 129 12.79 -9.61 3.01
CA LEU A 129 12.62 -10.03 4.41
C LEU A 129 12.50 -11.55 4.48
N MET A 130 11.81 -12.16 3.53
CA MET A 130 11.72 -13.62 3.44
C MET A 130 13.06 -14.28 3.14
N LEU A 131 13.88 -13.72 2.26
CA LEU A 131 15.23 -14.21 1.98
C LEU A 131 16.14 -14.09 3.22
N LEU A 132 16.07 -12.96 3.94
CA LEU A 132 16.81 -12.74 5.18
C LEU A 132 16.40 -13.71 6.30
N LEU A 133 15.10 -13.89 6.52
CA LEU A 133 14.55 -14.78 7.55
C LEU A 133 14.62 -16.27 7.16
N GLY A 134 14.70 -16.55 5.86
CA GLY A 134 14.77 -17.89 5.27
C GLY A 134 16.20 -18.43 5.13
N GLY A 135 17.20 -17.58 4.96
CA GLY A 135 18.60 -17.92 4.65
C GLY A 135 19.43 -18.51 5.79
N ALA A 136 18.82 -18.91 6.91
CA ALA A 136 19.52 -19.52 8.04
C ALA A 136 20.08 -20.90 7.64
N ASN A 137 21.40 -21.05 7.75
CA ASN A 137 22.13 -22.27 7.43
C ASN A 137 21.55 -23.46 8.25
N PRO A 138 21.04 -24.53 7.60
CA PRO A 138 20.44 -25.68 8.30
C PRO A 138 21.43 -26.41 9.23
N ALA A 139 22.74 -26.25 8.98
CA ALA A 139 23.80 -26.98 9.66
C ALA A 139 24.19 -26.40 11.04
N ASN A 140 23.94 -25.10 11.30
CA ASN A 140 24.32 -24.44 12.57
C ASN A 140 23.13 -23.98 13.41
N SER A 141 21.91 -24.24 12.93
CA SER A 141 20.69 -24.05 13.69
C SER A 141 20.19 -25.43 14.07
N GLY A 142 20.39 -25.85 15.34
CA GLY A 142 19.73 -27.03 15.93
C GLY A 142 18.19 -26.96 15.94
N SER A 143 17.60 -26.05 15.16
CA SER A 143 16.19 -25.91 14.89
C SER A 143 15.96 -26.27 13.42
N THR A 144 15.60 -27.54 13.21
CA THR A 144 15.05 -28.14 12.00
C THR A 144 14.25 -27.14 11.17
N LEU A 145 14.53 -27.11 9.86
CA LEU A 145 13.98 -26.24 8.82
C LEU A 145 12.45 -26.05 8.78
N LEU A 146 11.68 -26.76 9.60
CA LEU A 146 10.23 -26.84 9.54
C LEU A 146 9.50 -26.91 10.89
N HIS A 147 10.19 -26.88 12.04
CA HIS A 147 9.54 -27.12 13.34
C HIS A 147 9.99 -26.10 14.40
N GLY A 148 9.27 -24.98 14.48
CA GLY A 148 9.39 -24.08 15.62
C GLY A 148 8.31 -23.02 15.60
N LYS A 149 7.41 -23.02 16.60
CA LYS A 149 6.41 -21.97 16.85
C LYS A 149 7.01 -20.55 16.80
N ASN A 150 8.32 -20.43 17.02
CA ASN A 150 9.09 -19.20 16.98
C ASN A 150 9.33 -18.61 15.57
N LYS A 151 9.30 -19.39 14.47
CA LYS A 151 9.60 -18.85 13.12
C LYS A 151 8.42 -18.08 12.54
N THR A 152 7.21 -18.63 12.61
CA THR A 152 5.98 -17.92 12.22
C THR A 152 5.81 -16.66 13.06
N ALA A 153 6.02 -16.78 14.38
CA ALA A 153 6.02 -15.62 15.28
C ALA A 153 7.05 -14.55 14.88
N ARG A 154 8.22 -14.95 14.39
CA ARG A 154 9.25 -14.02 13.90
C ARG A 154 8.84 -13.31 12.61
N TYR A 155 8.22 -14.00 11.65
CA TYR A 155 7.66 -13.37 10.44
C TYR A 155 6.55 -12.38 10.81
N LEU A 156 5.56 -12.84 11.60
CA LEU A 156 4.44 -12.02 12.06
C LEU A 156 4.95 -10.79 12.81
N LYS A 157 5.82 -10.96 13.81
CA LYS A 157 6.41 -9.83 14.55
C LYS A 157 7.11 -8.83 13.63
N THR A 158 7.77 -9.30 12.57
CA THR A 158 8.53 -8.45 11.65
C THR A 158 7.61 -7.67 10.72
N ILE A 159 6.61 -8.31 10.11
CA ILE A 159 5.65 -7.62 9.23
C ILE A 159 4.74 -6.68 10.02
N THR A 160 4.25 -7.11 11.19
CA THR A 160 3.41 -6.24 12.03
C THR A 160 4.21 -5.04 12.52
N ALA A 161 5.50 -5.19 12.84
CA ALA A 161 6.35 -4.04 13.17
C ALA A 161 6.51 -3.06 11.99
N PHE A 162 6.64 -3.57 10.76
CA PHE A 162 6.62 -2.73 9.56
C PHE A 162 5.30 -1.98 9.41
N THR A 163 4.17 -2.69 9.49
CA THR A 163 2.83 -2.11 9.31
C THR A 163 2.52 -1.07 10.37
N LEU A 164 2.91 -1.32 11.63
CA LEU A 164 2.76 -0.35 12.72
C LEU A 164 3.55 0.93 12.44
N ALA A 165 4.83 0.80 12.06
CA ALA A 165 5.65 1.96 11.71
C ALA A 165 5.10 2.73 10.50
N HIS A 166 4.72 1.99 9.46
CA HIS A 166 4.09 2.53 8.25
C HIS A 166 2.81 3.30 8.58
N SER A 167 1.96 2.73 9.45
CA SER A 167 0.72 3.35 9.92
C SER A 167 0.99 4.69 10.60
N VAL A 168 2.02 4.76 11.46
CA VAL A 168 2.38 5.98 12.18
C VAL A 168 2.76 7.11 11.22
N THR A 169 3.65 6.83 10.27
CA THR A 169 4.13 7.87 9.33
C THR A 169 3.10 8.22 8.28
N LEU A 170 2.30 7.26 7.82
CA LEU A 170 1.17 7.51 6.94
C LEU A 170 0.14 8.42 7.62
N ALA A 171 -0.23 8.11 8.88
CA ALA A 171 -1.16 8.93 9.65
C ALA A 171 -0.61 10.34 9.90
N ALA A 172 0.67 10.46 10.29
CA ALA A 172 1.30 11.75 10.51
C ALA A 172 1.30 12.62 9.25
N ALA A 173 1.57 12.02 8.09
CA ALA A 173 1.59 12.74 6.83
C ALA A 173 0.17 13.04 6.30
N SER A 174 -0.79 12.11 6.42
CA SER A 174 -2.17 12.33 5.98
C SER A 174 -2.91 13.37 6.82
N LEU A 175 -2.55 13.52 8.10
CA LEU A 175 -3.07 14.56 8.99
C LEU A 175 -2.35 15.90 8.83
N GLY A 176 -1.36 15.99 7.93
CA GLY A 176 -0.58 17.20 7.71
C GLY A 176 0.37 17.56 8.87
N LEU A 177 0.61 16.64 9.81
CA LEU A 177 1.54 16.86 10.94
C LEU A 177 2.99 16.90 10.47
N VAL A 178 3.31 16.16 9.41
CA VAL A 178 4.65 16.07 8.82
C VAL A 178 4.53 16.10 7.30
N SER A 179 5.33 16.95 6.65
CA SER A 179 5.45 17.00 5.20
C SER A 179 6.91 16.82 4.80
N ILE A 180 7.19 15.78 4.02
CA ILE A 180 8.55 15.45 3.55
C ILE A 180 8.49 15.38 2.01
N PRO A 181 9.47 15.96 1.29
CA PRO A 181 9.57 15.81 -0.15
C PRO A 181 9.64 14.32 -0.54
N ILE A 182 8.96 13.93 -1.62
CA ILE A 182 8.85 12.52 -2.03
C ILE A 182 10.19 11.94 -2.51
N ALA A 183 11.01 12.75 -3.20
CA ALA A 183 12.30 12.34 -3.77
C ALA A 183 13.25 11.64 -2.78
N PRO A 184 13.61 12.23 -1.61
CA PRO A 184 14.45 11.54 -0.63
C PRO A 184 13.79 10.27 -0.05
N VAL A 185 12.46 10.22 0.04
CA VAL A 185 11.74 9.04 0.53
C VAL A 185 11.91 7.88 -0.44
N GLU A 186 11.70 8.08 -1.74
CA GLU A 186 11.84 7.03 -2.76
C GLU A 186 13.26 6.46 -2.87
N ILE A 187 14.26 7.32 -2.67
CA ILE A 187 15.69 6.93 -2.62
C ILE A 187 15.96 6.07 -1.39
N LEU A 188 15.47 6.47 -0.22
CA LEU A 188 15.64 5.71 1.02
C LEU A 188 14.89 4.37 0.98
N ILE A 189 13.74 4.32 0.30
CA ILE A 189 13.01 3.07 0.01
C ILE A 189 13.88 2.14 -0.82
N ALA A 190 14.42 2.59 -1.96
CA ALA A 190 15.30 1.77 -2.80
C ALA A 190 16.54 1.29 -2.02
N LEU A 191 17.17 2.18 -1.24
CA LEU A 191 18.31 1.86 -0.39
C LEU A 191 17.97 0.79 0.65
N SER A 192 16.78 0.83 1.24
CA SER A 192 16.34 -0.17 2.22
C SER A 192 16.32 -1.59 1.63
N ILE A 193 15.90 -1.73 0.36
CA ILE A 193 15.86 -3.01 -0.34
C ILE A 193 17.27 -3.49 -0.69
N VAL A 194 18.17 -2.59 -1.10
CA VAL A 194 19.60 -2.90 -1.30
C VAL A 194 20.23 -3.44 0.00
N LEU A 195 19.99 -2.76 1.12
CA LEU A 195 20.48 -3.20 2.44
C LEU A 195 19.93 -4.58 2.80
N LEU A 196 18.65 -4.82 2.55
CA LEU A 196 18.02 -6.10 2.84
C LEU A 196 18.59 -7.24 2.00
N ALA A 197 18.84 -7.01 0.71
CA ALA A 197 19.52 -7.96 -0.18
C ALA A 197 20.95 -8.29 0.32
N ARG A 198 21.70 -7.27 0.74
CA ARG A 198 23.04 -7.44 1.34
C ARG A 198 22.99 -8.28 2.61
N GLU A 199 22.08 -7.97 3.53
CA GLU A 199 21.94 -8.71 4.79
C GLU A 199 21.54 -10.17 4.55
N ALA A 200 20.68 -10.44 3.56
CA ALA A 200 20.32 -11.79 3.16
C ALA A 200 21.52 -12.59 2.62
N LEU A 201 22.41 -11.96 1.86
CA LEU A 201 23.66 -12.58 1.36
C LEU A 201 24.66 -12.84 2.50
N LEU A 202 24.82 -11.91 3.44
CA LEU A 202 25.70 -12.07 4.59
C LEU A 202 25.26 -13.20 5.52
N ALA A 203 23.95 -13.30 5.79
CA ALA A 203 23.38 -14.37 6.59
C ALA A 203 23.67 -15.76 5.98
N GLN A 204 23.62 -15.88 4.65
CA GLN A 204 23.96 -17.14 3.95
C GLN A 204 25.43 -17.54 4.09
N ARG A 205 26.33 -16.55 4.22
CA ARG A 205 27.77 -16.78 4.46
C ARG A 205 28.10 -17.05 5.93
N GLY A 206 27.10 -17.11 6.81
CA GLY A 206 27.27 -17.32 8.24
C GLY A 206 27.60 -16.05 9.03
N HIS A 207 27.52 -14.87 8.41
CA HIS A 207 27.68 -13.59 9.10
C HIS A 207 26.31 -13.08 9.58
N PHE A 208 26.02 -13.28 10.85
CA PHE A 208 24.77 -12.85 11.46
C PHE A 208 24.91 -11.46 12.09
N SER A 209 24.32 -10.46 11.44
CA SER A 209 24.29 -9.08 11.90
C SER A 209 23.15 -8.81 12.90
N LEU A 210 23.10 -7.59 13.42
CA LEU A 210 21.98 -7.12 14.23
C LEU A 210 20.65 -7.21 13.48
N SER A 211 20.65 -6.91 12.17
CA SER A 211 19.51 -7.03 11.26
C SER A 211 18.98 -8.46 11.17
N TYR A 212 19.88 -9.45 11.23
CA TYR A 212 19.47 -10.84 11.32
C TYR A 212 18.83 -11.13 12.68
N HIS A 213 19.44 -10.75 13.81
CA HIS A 213 18.91 -11.07 15.14
C HIS A 213 17.60 -10.32 15.49
N TYR A 214 17.47 -9.08 15.04
CA TYR A 214 16.34 -8.19 15.32
C TYR A 214 15.71 -7.65 14.03
N PRO A 215 15.17 -8.54 13.17
CA PRO A 215 14.64 -8.16 11.87
C PRO A 215 13.41 -7.25 12.00
N TRP A 216 12.68 -7.37 13.10
CA TRP A 216 11.54 -6.51 13.43
C TRP A 216 11.94 -5.05 13.67
N VAL A 217 13.14 -4.78 14.19
CA VAL A 217 13.65 -3.39 14.36
C VAL A 217 13.94 -2.80 12.98
N LEU A 218 14.63 -3.57 12.13
CA LEU A 218 14.93 -3.14 10.78
C LEU A 218 13.65 -2.87 9.98
N ALA A 219 12.68 -3.79 10.05
CA ALA A 219 11.39 -3.66 9.39
C ALA A 219 10.59 -2.46 9.94
N PHE A 220 10.65 -2.19 11.24
CA PHE A 220 10.07 -0.98 11.83
C PHE A 220 10.69 0.30 11.25
N LEU A 221 12.02 0.40 11.23
CA LEU A 221 12.72 1.58 10.68
C LEU A 221 12.39 1.81 9.20
N PHE A 222 12.36 0.74 8.41
CA PHE A 222 11.98 0.81 7.00
C PHE A 222 10.49 1.10 6.80
N GLY A 223 9.62 0.63 7.69
CA GLY A 223 8.19 0.96 7.68
C GLY A 223 7.93 2.46 7.87
N LEU A 224 8.69 3.12 8.75
CA LEU A 224 8.61 4.59 8.94
C LEU A 224 8.89 5.33 7.63
N ILE A 225 9.91 4.89 6.88
CA ILE A 225 10.27 5.53 5.61
C ILE A 225 9.19 5.28 4.56
N HIS A 226 8.75 4.03 4.40
CA HIS A 226 7.75 3.65 3.40
C HIS A 226 6.41 4.36 3.59
N GLY A 227 5.96 4.58 4.83
CA GLY A 227 4.67 5.23 5.07
C GLY A 227 4.59 6.67 4.57
N PHE A 228 5.72 7.37 4.40
CA PHE A 228 5.75 8.68 3.76
C PHE A 228 5.56 8.60 2.23
N GLY A 229 5.95 7.50 1.59
CA GLY A 229 5.87 7.34 0.14
C GLY A 229 4.45 7.29 -0.42
N PHE A 230 3.47 6.89 0.41
CA PHE A 230 2.07 6.77 0.01
C PHE A 230 1.18 7.92 0.48
N ALA A 231 1.70 8.81 1.34
CA ALA A 231 0.89 9.84 1.98
C ALA A 231 0.29 10.87 1.00
N SER A 232 1.02 11.20 -0.06
CA SER A 232 0.55 12.09 -1.12
C SER A 232 -0.65 11.50 -1.88
N ALA A 233 -0.66 10.17 -2.10
CA ALA A 233 -1.75 9.49 -2.78
C ALA A 233 -3.04 9.51 -1.95
N LEU A 234 -2.95 9.31 -0.63
CA LEU A 234 -4.11 9.30 0.27
C LEU A 234 -4.70 10.71 0.49
N GLY A 235 -3.84 11.73 0.63
CA GLY A 235 -4.26 13.13 0.77
C GLY A 235 -5.05 13.64 -0.44
N ASN A 236 -4.74 13.15 -1.64
CA ASN A 236 -5.41 13.52 -2.88
C ASN A 236 -6.81 12.88 -3.05
N LEU A 237 -7.19 11.92 -2.22
CA LEU A 237 -8.52 11.27 -2.30
C LEU A 237 -9.67 12.16 -1.80
N GLY A 238 -9.34 13.30 -1.18
CA GLY A 238 -10.30 14.30 -0.71
C GLY A 238 -11.40 13.73 0.18
N LEU A 239 -11.02 12.82 1.09
CA LEU A 239 -11.91 12.28 2.11
C LEU A 239 -12.36 13.36 3.08
N ASN A 240 -13.55 13.16 3.65
CA ASN A 240 -13.98 13.92 4.81
C ASN A 240 -12.98 13.66 5.98
N PRO A 241 -12.48 14.69 6.69
CA PRO A 241 -11.56 14.51 7.82
C PRO A 241 -12.01 13.49 8.87
N GLY A 242 -13.33 13.34 9.09
CA GLY A 242 -13.89 12.35 10.01
C GLY A 242 -13.70 10.89 9.59
N ASP A 243 -13.55 10.64 8.29
CA ASP A 243 -13.42 9.29 7.71
C ASP A 243 -11.96 8.82 7.61
N VAL A 244 -11.00 9.76 7.75
CA VAL A 244 -9.56 9.49 7.63
C VAL A 244 -9.06 8.43 8.61
N PRO A 245 -9.42 8.43 9.92
CA PRO A 245 -8.94 7.40 10.84
C PRO A 245 -9.40 5.98 10.46
N ALA A 246 -10.65 5.85 10.01
CA ALA A 246 -11.19 4.56 9.57
C ALA A 246 -10.50 4.10 8.28
N ALA A 247 -10.35 5.00 7.30
CA ALA A 247 -9.64 4.72 6.06
C ALA A 247 -8.20 4.25 6.31
N LEU A 248 -7.46 4.93 7.19
CA LEU A 248 -6.10 4.55 7.59
C LEU A 248 -6.06 3.17 8.26
N LEU A 249 -6.99 2.89 9.17
CA LEU A 249 -7.06 1.61 9.86
C LEU A 249 -7.27 0.46 8.85
N PHE A 250 -8.31 0.53 8.04
CA PHE A 250 -8.64 -0.53 7.10
C PHE A 250 -7.60 -0.67 5.98
N PHE A 251 -6.99 0.44 5.55
CA PHE A 251 -5.85 0.41 4.64
C PHE A 251 -4.69 -0.40 5.22
N ASN A 252 -4.26 -0.13 6.45
CA ASN A 252 -3.14 -0.86 7.05
C ASN A 252 -3.50 -2.32 7.38
N LEU A 253 -4.76 -2.63 7.70
CA LEU A 253 -5.23 -4.02 7.78
C LEU A 253 -5.15 -4.74 6.43
N GLY A 254 -5.48 -4.04 5.34
CA GLY A 254 -5.30 -4.53 3.97
C GLY A 254 -3.84 -4.79 3.63
N VAL A 255 -2.95 -3.86 4.01
CA VAL A 255 -1.49 -4.01 3.87
C VAL A 255 -0.99 -5.27 4.59
N GLU A 256 -1.35 -5.45 5.86
CA GLU A 256 -0.95 -6.63 6.62
C GLU A 256 -1.51 -7.93 6.02
N ALA A 257 -2.76 -7.93 5.56
CA ALA A 257 -3.36 -9.07 4.85
C ALA A 257 -2.62 -9.40 3.54
N GLY A 258 -2.27 -8.39 2.75
CA GLY A 258 -1.48 -8.55 1.52
C GLY A 258 -0.08 -9.11 1.79
N GLN A 259 0.62 -8.62 2.82
CA GLN A 259 1.91 -9.14 3.24
C GLN A 259 1.83 -10.61 3.68
N LEU A 260 0.80 -10.96 4.46
CA LEU A 260 0.54 -12.34 4.87
C LEU A 260 0.31 -13.26 3.66
N ALA A 261 -0.46 -12.80 2.67
CA ALA A 261 -0.71 -13.55 1.44
C ALA A 261 0.59 -13.79 0.65
N ILE A 262 1.43 -12.77 0.48
CA ILE A 262 2.74 -12.90 -0.18
C ILE A 262 3.63 -13.90 0.56
N ILE A 263 3.67 -13.82 1.90
CA ILE A 263 4.45 -14.75 2.73
C ILE A 263 3.95 -16.18 2.55
N LEU A 264 2.64 -16.40 2.59
CA LEU A 264 2.05 -17.72 2.42
C LEU A 264 2.37 -18.31 1.04
N VAL A 265 2.19 -17.54 -0.02
CA VAL A 265 2.50 -17.97 -1.40
C VAL A 265 3.99 -18.28 -1.56
N SER A 266 4.85 -17.42 -1.03
CA SER A 266 6.30 -17.59 -1.16
C SER A 266 6.81 -18.78 -0.32
N LEU A 267 6.26 -19.03 0.87
CA LEU A 267 6.60 -20.21 1.68
C LEU A 267 6.12 -21.52 1.04
N THR A 268 4.91 -21.53 0.47
CA THR A 268 4.37 -22.70 -0.22
C THR A 268 5.18 -23.02 -1.48
N LEU A 269 5.53 -22.00 -2.28
CA LEU A 269 6.40 -22.15 -3.44
C LEU A 269 7.80 -22.65 -3.05
N ALA A 270 8.42 -22.06 -2.03
CA ALA A 270 9.72 -22.50 -1.54
C ALA A 270 9.69 -23.97 -1.07
N ARG A 271 8.63 -24.39 -0.39
CA ARG A 271 8.44 -25.79 0.05
C ARG A 271 8.28 -26.73 -1.14
N ALA A 272 7.50 -26.35 -2.15
CA ALA A 272 7.31 -27.13 -3.37
C ALA A 272 8.62 -27.30 -4.14
N LEU A 273 9.39 -26.22 -4.31
CA LEU A 273 10.69 -26.24 -4.96
C LEU A 273 11.69 -27.12 -4.21
N TYR A 274 11.74 -27.00 -2.88
CA TYR A 274 12.61 -27.84 -2.04
C TYR A 274 12.24 -29.33 -2.14
N ALA A 275 10.95 -29.66 -2.14
CA ALA A 275 10.48 -31.04 -2.30
C ALA A 275 10.85 -31.62 -3.68
N SER A 276 10.70 -30.83 -4.74
CA SER A 276 11.11 -31.20 -6.11
C SER A 276 12.62 -31.39 -6.23
N ALA A 277 13.42 -30.51 -5.63
CA ALA A 277 14.88 -30.65 -5.56
C ALA A 277 15.31 -31.91 -4.77
N GLY A 278 14.58 -32.26 -3.72
CA GLY A 278 14.74 -33.52 -2.99
C GLY A 278 14.58 -34.75 -3.89
N ARG A 279 13.53 -34.77 -4.71
CA ARG A 279 13.29 -35.85 -5.69
C ARG A 279 14.39 -35.91 -6.76
N LEU A 280 14.86 -34.75 -7.24
CA LEU A 280 15.95 -34.68 -8.21
C LEU A 280 17.31 -35.14 -7.64
N SER A 281 17.54 -34.90 -6.35
CA SER A 281 18.73 -35.38 -5.64
C SER A 281 18.69 -36.91 -5.46
N THR A 282 17.52 -37.49 -5.16
CA THR A 282 17.38 -38.96 -5.04
C THR A 282 17.64 -39.71 -6.35
N ILE A 283 17.48 -39.06 -7.50
CA ILE A 283 17.79 -39.62 -8.84
C ILE A 283 19.17 -39.20 -9.36
N GLY A 284 20.02 -38.60 -8.51
CA GLY A 284 21.42 -38.29 -8.83
C GLY A 284 21.65 -37.05 -9.71
N VAL A 285 20.62 -36.25 -10.01
CA VAL A 285 20.73 -35.05 -10.86
C VAL A 285 21.27 -33.85 -10.07
N LEU A 286 20.97 -33.76 -8.77
CA LEU A 286 21.47 -32.70 -7.87
C LEU A 286 22.32 -33.29 -6.75
N THR A 287 23.45 -32.64 -6.46
CA THR A 287 24.38 -33.06 -5.39
C THR A 287 23.77 -32.94 -4.00
N SER A 288 22.99 -31.89 -3.73
CA SER A 288 22.22 -31.74 -2.49
C SER A 288 21.06 -30.75 -2.64
N PRO A 289 19.86 -31.03 -2.08
CA PRO A 289 18.74 -30.09 -2.04
C PRO A 289 19.05 -28.81 -1.26
N SER A 290 19.90 -28.90 -0.22
CA SER A 290 20.29 -27.73 0.58
C SER A 290 21.24 -26.82 -0.20
N GLY A 291 22.14 -27.38 -1.00
CA GLY A 291 23.03 -26.62 -1.88
C GLY A 291 22.25 -25.85 -2.96
N ALA A 292 21.29 -26.51 -3.61
CA ALA A 292 20.42 -25.89 -4.61
C ALA A 292 19.52 -24.77 -4.03
N ALA A 293 19.06 -24.94 -2.79
CA ALA A 293 18.31 -23.90 -2.10
C ALA A 293 19.20 -22.68 -1.78
N MET A 294 20.42 -22.89 -1.28
CA MET A 294 21.36 -21.81 -0.97
C MET A 294 21.76 -21.01 -2.22
N THR A 295 22.05 -21.69 -3.34
CA THR A 295 22.36 -21.00 -4.60
C THR A 295 21.17 -20.20 -5.11
N SER A 296 19.95 -20.72 -4.97
CA SER A 296 18.72 -20.02 -5.36
C SER A 296 18.47 -18.77 -4.51
N ILE A 297 18.63 -18.84 -3.19
CA ILE A 297 18.48 -17.68 -2.29
C ILE A 297 19.57 -16.63 -2.60
N SER A 298 20.82 -17.05 -2.85
CA SER A 298 21.88 -16.15 -3.30
C SER A 298 21.54 -15.45 -4.62
N ALA A 299 21.09 -16.19 -5.63
CA ALA A 299 20.71 -15.64 -6.93
C ALA A 299 19.56 -14.64 -6.81
N LEU A 300 18.51 -14.99 -6.06
CA LEU A 300 17.38 -14.10 -5.77
C LEU A 300 17.82 -12.85 -5.00
N SER A 301 18.76 -12.98 -4.06
CA SER A 301 19.28 -11.83 -3.31
C SER A 301 20.11 -10.90 -4.21
N TYR A 302 20.90 -11.44 -5.15
CA TYR A 302 21.62 -10.62 -6.14
C TYR A 302 20.66 -9.94 -7.13
N LEU A 303 19.62 -10.64 -7.60
CA LEU A 303 18.60 -10.04 -8.45
C LEU A 303 17.88 -8.89 -7.73
N LEU A 304 17.43 -9.14 -6.50
CA LEU A 304 16.79 -8.15 -5.64
C LEU A 304 17.68 -6.93 -5.45
N GLY A 305 18.93 -7.13 -5.05
CA GLY A 305 19.90 -6.05 -4.85
C GLY A 305 20.24 -5.31 -6.14
N GLY A 306 20.31 -6.01 -7.27
CA GLY A 306 20.56 -5.43 -8.59
C GLY A 306 19.43 -4.50 -9.04
N VAL A 307 18.18 -4.97 -8.98
CA VAL A 307 16.99 -4.16 -9.30
C VAL A 307 16.89 -2.95 -8.36
N ALA A 308 17.08 -3.16 -7.05
CA ALA A 308 17.01 -2.08 -6.08
C ALA A 308 18.14 -1.04 -6.26
N THR A 309 19.35 -1.48 -6.65
CA THR A 309 20.47 -0.57 -6.95
C THR A 309 20.21 0.22 -8.21
N TYR A 310 19.63 -0.41 -9.25
CA TYR A 310 19.19 0.29 -10.45
C TYR A 310 18.18 1.39 -10.11
N TRP A 311 17.12 1.08 -9.36
CA TRP A 311 16.13 2.09 -8.93
C TRP A 311 16.72 3.17 -8.04
N LEU A 312 17.65 2.82 -7.16
CA LEU A 312 18.35 3.81 -6.35
C LEU A 312 19.05 4.83 -7.25
N ILE A 313 19.79 4.37 -8.26
CA ILE A 313 20.49 5.24 -9.20
C ILE A 313 19.51 6.05 -10.06
N GLU A 314 18.45 5.41 -10.56
CA GLU A 314 17.40 6.05 -11.35
C GLU A 314 16.71 7.19 -10.60
N ARG A 315 16.51 7.05 -9.29
CA ARG A 315 15.82 8.02 -8.44
C ARG A 315 16.73 9.14 -7.94
N LEU A 316 18.06 8.99 -7.95
CA LEU A 316 19.00 10.02 -7.47
C LEU A 316 18.78 11.40 -8.14
N PRO A 317 18.63 11.52 -9.48
CA PRO A 317 18.41 12.80 -10.15
C PRO A 317 17.23 13.63 -9.62
N SER A 318 16.20 12.98 -9.04
CA SER A 318 15.01 13.65 -8.48
C SER A 318 15.33 14.59 -7.31
N LEU A 319 16.53 14.51 -6.72
CA LEU A 319 16.97 15.46 -5.69
C LEU A 319 17.28 16.85 -6.23
N TRP A 320 17.63 16.95 -7.52
CA TRP A 320 18.11 18.19 -8.14
C TRP A 320 17.17 18.73 -9.22
N ILE A 321 16.23 17.93 -9.70
CA ILE A 321 15.23 18.29 -10.71
C ILE A 321 13.88 18.36 -9.98
N GLN A 322 13.49 19.56 -9.52
CA GLN A 322 12.15 19.85 -9.00
C GLN A 322 11.42 20.79 -9.95
#